data_AF-A0A3M1JCX3-F1
#
_entry.id   AF-A0A3M1JCX3-F1
#
_cell.length_a   1.000
_cell.length_b   1.000
_cell.length_c   1.000
_cell.angle_alpha   90.00
_cell.angle_beta   90.00
_cell.angle_gamma   90.00
#
_symmetry.space_group_name_H-M   'P 1'
#
loop_
_entity.id
_entity.type
_entity.pdbx_description
1 polymer ?
#
loop_
_entity_poly.entity_id
_entity_poly.type
_entity_poly.pdbx_seq_one_letter_code
_entity_poly.pdbx_strand_id
1 'polypeptide(L)'
;MRTVIVIDEAHHFLKTKKRVKILEKIIREIRSKGASVMLLSQSPDDYAHADFDFLAMLEFVYVLGVNTSSYRFLQQSFGLSVPEAKQLMQDITELGQGEAFGYDNSKQLSRILLCK
;
A
#
# COMPACT_ATOMS: atom_id res chain seq x y z
N MET A 1 -10.40 -13.49 -10.72
CA MET A 1 -10.36 -13.38 -9.24
C MET A 1 -11.74 -13.76 -8.71
N ARG A 2 -11.86 -14.78 -7.85
CA ARG A 2 -13.17 -15.28 -7.36
C ARG A 2 -13.48 -14.89 -5.92
N THR A 3 -12.44 -14.56 -5.15
CA THR A 3 -12.55 -14.20 -3.73
C THR A 3 -11.57 -13.09 -3.43
N VAL A 4 -12.02 -12.10 -2.67
CA VAL A 4 -11.18 -11.04 -2.09
C VAL A 4 -11.33 -11.13 -0.59
N ILE A 5 -10.21 -11.24 0.12
CA ILE A 5 -10.17 -11.05 1.57
C ILE A 5 -9.77 -9.61 1.81
N VAL A 6 -10.63 -8.84 2.46
CA VAL A 6 -10.33 -7.47 2.87
C VAL A 6 -9.98 -7.50 4.35
N ILE A 7 -8.78 -7.01 4.68
CA ILE A 7 -8.34 -6.82 6.07
C ILE A 7 -8.34 -5.33 6.32
N ASP A 8 -9.36 -4.89 7.05
CA ASP A 8 -9.42 -3.54 7.56
C ASP A 8 -8.47 -3.36 8.76
N GLU A 9 -7.98 -2.15 8.96
CA GLU A 9 -7.00 -1.81 9.99
C GLU A 9 -5.78 -2.76 10.04
N ALA A 10 -5.27 -3.12 8.84
CA ALA A 10 -4.16 -4.05 8.65
C ALA A 10 -2.89 -3.66 9.43
N HIS A 11 -2.77 -2.38 9.77
CA HIS A 11 -1.75 -1.82 10.65
C HIS A 11 -1.58 -2.60 11.98
N HIS A 12 -2.65 -3.20 12.53
CA HIS A 12 -2.57 -4.07 13.72
C HIS A 12 -1.73 -5.34 13.49
N PHE A 13 -1.79 -5.92 12.29
CA PHE A 13 -1.01 -7.09 11.90
C PHE A 13 0.46 -6.75 11.62
N LEU A 14 0.75 -5.50 11.29
CA LEU A 14 2.10 -5.08 10.92
C LEU A 14 2.99 -4.80 12.13
N LYS A 15 2.44 -4.30 13.25
CA LYS A 15 3.19 -3.92 14.46
C LYS A 15 4.16 -4.94 15.07
N THR A 16 4.09 -6.24 14.74
CA THR A 16 5.01 -7.25 15.29
C THR A 16 5.50 -8.23 14.23
N LYS A 17 6.79 -8.62 14.31
CA LYS A 17 7.41 -9.61 13.40
C LYS A 17 6.61 -10.91 13.29
N LYS A 18 6.04 -11.39 14.40
CA LYS A 18 5.23 -12.62 14.41
C LYS A 18 3.96 -12.49 13.57
N ARG A 19 3.25 -11.36 13.68
CA ARG A 19 2.01 -11.12 12.93
C ARG A 19 2.27 -10.82 11.45
N VAL A 20 3.36 -10.11 11.14
CA VAL A 20 3.83 -9.90 9.76
C VAL A 20 4.08 -11.24 9.05
N LYS A 21 4.79 -12.19 9.69
CA LYS A 21 5.02 -13.53 9.12
C LYS A 21 3.74 -14.33 8.88
N ILE A 22 2.75 -14.18 9.77
CA ILE A 22 1.43 -14.82 9.59
C ILE A 22 0.72 -14.21 8.38
N LEU A 23 0.71 -12.88 8.29
CA LEU A 23 0.10 -12.16 7.17
C LEU A 23 0.75 -12.51 5.84
N GLU A 24 2.08 -12.58 5.79
CA GLU A 24 2.83 -13.06 4.62
C GLU A 24 2.38 -14.45 4.17
N LYS A 25 2.33 -15.42 5.11
CA LYS A 25 1.94 -16.79 4.79
C LYS A 25 0.51 -16.84 4.23
N ILE A 26 -0.41 -16.09 4.83
CA ILE A 26 -1.79 -15.95 4.36
C ILE A 26 -1.82 -15.40 2.93
N ILE A 27 -1.11 -14.31 2.64
CA ILE A 27 -1.07 -13.71 1.30
C ILE A 27 -0.53 -14.71 0.27
N ARG A 28 0.59 -15.40 0.57
CA ARG A 28 1.20 -16.39 -0.34
C ARG A 28 0.26 -17.57 -0.60
N GLU A 29 -0.39 -18.11 0.43
CA GLU A 29 -1.30 -19.24 0.29
C GLU A 29 -2.57 -18.86 -0.48
N ILE A 30 -3.19 -17.72 -0.17
CA ILE A 30 -4.39 -17.24 -0.85
C ILE A 30 -4.14 -16.99 -2.34
N ARG A 31 -2.99 -16.39 -2.68
CA ARG A 31 -2.57 -16.16 -4.07
C ARG A 31 -2.52 -17.48 -4.86
N SER A 32 -2.02 -18.55 -4.26
CA SER A 32 -1.95 -19.88 -4.89
C SER A 32 -3.33 -20.50 -5.21
N LYS A 33 -4.39 -19.98 -4.57
CA LYS A 33 -5.78 -20.44 -4.77
C LYS A 33 -6.57 -19.55 -5.73
N GLY A 34 -5.94 -18.56 -6.37
CA GLY A 34 -6.60 -17.64 -7.30
C GLY A 34 -7.52 -16.61 -6.60
N ALA A 35 -7.24 -16.33 -5.33
CA ALA A 35 -7.89 -15.30 -4.53
C ALA A 35 -6.90 -14.16 -4.23
N SER A 36 -7.42 -13.00 -3.83
CA SER A 36 -6.62 -11.81 -3.54
C SER A 36 -6.82 -11.34 -2.09
N VAL A 37 -5.81 -10.69 -1.54
CA VAL A 37 -5.87 -10.02 -0.24
C VAL A 37 -5.75 -8.53 -0.48
N MET A 38 -6.67 -7.75 0.08
CA MET A 38 -6.65 -6.29 0.08
C MET A 38 -6.44 -5.81 1.51
N LEU A 39 -5.42 -4.99 1.72
CA LEU A 39 -5.09 -4.43 3.03
C LEU A 39 -5.43 -2.96 3.06
N LEU A 40 -6.17 -2.55 4.09
CA LEU A 40 -6.51 -1.16 4.35
C LEU A 40 -5.81 -0.71 5.63
N SER A 41 -5.14 0.43 5.58
CA SER A 41 -4.41 0.97 6.73
C SER A 41 -4.33 2.48 6.63
N GLN A 42 -4.51 3.15 7.76
CA GLN A 42 -4.34 4.59 7.92
C GLN A 42 -2.88 4.98 8.21
N SER A 43 -2.04 4.01 8.56
CA SER A 43 -0.64 4.20 8.95
C SER A 43 0.30 3.57 7.91
N PRO A 44 0.68 4.31 6.85
CA PRO A 44 1.61 3.80 5.83
C PRO A 44 3.00 3.46 6.40
N ASP A 45 3.42 4.17 7.45
CA ASP A 45 4.68 3.93 8.16
C ASP A 45 4.76 2.52 8.78
N ASP A 46 3.63 1.90 9.10
CA ASP A 46 3.60 0.55 9.67
C ASP A 46 4.02 -0.53 8.65
N TYR A 47 4.08 -0.22 7.35
CA TYR A 47 4.56 -1.16 6.33
C TYR A 47 6.08 -1.15 6.14
N ALA A 48 6.77 -0.09 6.59
CA ALA A 48 8.20 0.10 6.40
C ALA A 48 9.00 -0.59 7.52
N HIS A 49 9.04 -1.93 7.51
CA HIS A 49 9.86 -2.70 8.43
C HIS A 49 11.21 -3.12 7.80
N ALA A 50 12.32 -2.79 8.46
CA ALA A 50 13.67 -3.05 7.96
C ALA A 50 13.98 -4.55 7.71
N ASP A 51 13.30 -5.45 8.42
CA ASP A 51 13.56 -6.89 8.38
C ASP A 51 12.72 -7.66 7.35
N PHE A 52 11.72 -7.01 6.74
CA PHE A 52 10.81 -7.68 5.82
C PHE A 52 10.25 -6.71 4.79
N ASP A 53 10.58 -6.95 3.51
CA ASP A 53 10.08 -6.16 2.40
C ASP A 53 8.64 -6.59 2.05
N PHE A 54 7.72 -6.18 2.93
CA PHE A 54 6.29 -6.39 2.73
C PHE A 54 5.80 -5.73 1.44
N LEU A 55 6.37 -4.56 1.13
CA LEU A 55 6.02 -3.75 -0.02
C LEU A 55 6.33 -4.47 -1.33
N ALA A 56 7.43 -5.21 -1.42
CA ALA A 56 7.75 -6.04 -2.58
C ALA A 56 6.73 -7.14 -2.88
N MET A 57 5.86 -7.52 -1.93
CA MET A 57 4.79 -8.49 -2.17
C MET A 57 3.48 -7.86 -2.67
N LEU A 58 3.34 -6.53 -2.57
CA LEU A 58 2.14 -5.83 -3.00
C LEU A 58 2.14 -5.69 -4.52
N GLU A 59 1.09 -6.24 -5.16
CA GLU A 59 0.92 -6.14 -6.60
C GLU A 59 0.29 -4.80 -7.02
N PHE A 60 -0.59 -4.26 -6.18
CA PHE A 60 -1.23 -2.97 -6.37
C PHE A 60 -1.09 -2.15 -5.09
N VAL A 61 -0.64 -0.91 -5.21
CA VAL A 61 -0.59 0.06 -4.13
C VAL A 61 -1.40 1.28 -4.53
N TYR A 62 -2.34 1.65 -3.67
CA TYR A 62 -3.15 2.85 -3.82
C TYR A 62 -3.02 3.68 -2.55
N VAL A 63 -2.66 4.95 -2.72
CA VAL A 63 -2.54 5.91 -1.62
C VAL A 63 -3.61 6.95 -1.79
N LEU A 64 -4.64 6.86 -0.96
CA LEU A 64 -5.70 7.87 -0.86
C LEU A 64 -5.20 9.06 -0.01
N GLY A 65 -5.96 10.15 0.00
CA GLY A 65 -5.67 11.32 0.83
C GLY A 65 -5.41 10.93 2.30
N VAL A 66 -4.15 11.05 2.73
CA VAL A 66 -3.69 10.73 4.08
C VAL A 66 -2.64 11.73 4.52
N ASN A 67 -2.69 12.12 5.79
CA ASN A 67 -1.62 12.90 6.43
C ASN A 67 -0.50 11.95 6.85
N THR A 68 0.39 11.59 5.92
CA THR A 68 1.57 10.78 6.22
C THR A 68 2.68 11.63 6.84
N SER A 69 3.35 11.10 7.87
CA SER A 69 4.52 11.70 8.50
C SER A 69 5.83 11.44 7.75
N SER A 70 5.81 10.59 6.73
CA SER A 70 7.02 10.03 6.13
C SER A 70 6.89 9.79 4.63
N TYR A 71 7.92 10.21 3.90
CA TYR A 71 8.07 9.95 2.47
C TYR A 71 8.63 8.54 2.16
N ARG A 72 9.14 7.82 3.18
CA ARG A 72 9.83 6.53 2.96
C ARG A 72 8.92 5.45 2.40
N PHE A 73 7.68 5.38 2.90
CA PHE A 73 6.68 4.45 2.39
C PHE A 73 6.41 4.70 0.90
N LEU A 74 6.22 5.96 0.50
CA LEU A 74 5.99 6.35 -0.90
C LEU A 74 7.21 6.04 -1.77
N GLN A 75 8.40 6.34 -1.24
CA GLN A 75 9.66 6.04 -1.90
C GLN A 75 9.79 4.54 -2.21
N GLN A 76 9.53 3.68 -1.23
CA GLN A 76 9.65 2.24 -1.37
C GLN A 76 8.52 1.63 -2.22
N SER A 77 7.29 2.09 -2.02
CA SER A 77 6.12 1.55 -2.73
C SER A 77 6.13 1.86 -4.23
N PHE A 78 6.64 3.03 -4.60
CA PHE A 78 6.63 3.51 -5.98
C PHE A 78 8.03 3.62 -6.62
N GLY A 79 9.09 3.21 -5.91
CA GLY A 79 10.47 3.24 -6.41
C GLY A 79 10.99 4.64 -6.74
N LEU A 80 10.55 5.66 -5.98
CA LEU A 80 10.83 7.07 -6.27
C LEU A 80 12.18 7.53 -5.70
N SER A 81 12.73 8.61 -6.25
CA SER A 81 13.77 9.38 -5.59
C SER A 81 13.23 10.12 -4.36
N VAL A 82 14.11 10.56 -3.46
CA VAL A 82 13.69 11.33 -2.26
C VAL A 82 12.94 12.62 -2.62
N PRO A 83 13.38 13.43 -3.59
CA PRO A 83 12.62 14.62 -4.00
C PRO A 83 11.22 14.29 -4.54
N GLU A 84 11.11 13.28 -5.41
CA GLU A 84 9.82 12.85 -5.97
C GLU A 84 8.88 12.34 -4.88
N ALA A 85 9.38 11.54 -3.93
CA ALA A 85 8.57 11.03 -2.82
C ALA A 85 8.07 12.16 -1.89
N LYS A 86 8.88 13.21 -1.68
CA LYS A 86 8.47 14.40 -0.92
C LYS A 86 7.44 15.25 -1.67
N GLN A 87 7.58 15.37 -2.99
CA GLN A 87 6.58 16.06 -3.81
C GLN A 87 5.25 15.32 -3.77
N LEU A 88 5.26 14.01 -4.02
CA LEU A 88 4.07 13.17 -3.96
C LEU A 88 3.36 13.26 -2.60
N MET A 89 4.13 13.35 -1.51
CA MET A 89 3.59 13.55 -0.16
C MET A 89 2.77 14.84 -0.02
N GLN A 90 3.16 15.92 -0.71
CA GLN A 90 2.38 17.16 -0.76
C GLN A 90 1.14 16.95 -1.62
N ASP A 91 1.30 16.37 -2.81
CA ASP A 91 0.20 16.15 -3.77
C ASP A 91 -0.91 15.25 -3.20
N ILE A 92 -0.56 14.26 -2.35
CA ILE A 92 -1.53 13.39 -1.65
C ILE A 92 -2.50 14.20 -0.76
N THR A 93 -2.06 15.32 -0.19
CA THR A 93 -2.92 16.17 0.65
C THR A 93 -3.98 16.93 -0.14
N GLU A 94 -3.79 17.06 -1.46
CA GLU A 94 -4.70 17.72 -2.38
C GLU A 94 -5.70 16.75 -3.05
N LEU A 95 -5.64 15.47 -2.69
CA LEU A 95 -6.59 14.47 -3.19
C LEU A 95 -7.98 14.72 -2.60
N GLY A 96 -8.98 14.75 -3.48
CA GLY A 96 -10.38 14.74 -3.13
C GLY A 96 -10.88 13.35 -2.74
N GLN A 97 -12.15 13.29 -2.35
CA GLN A 97 -12.79 12.03 -1.98
C GLN A 97 -12.79 11.05 -3.14
N GLY A 98 -12.36 9.81 -2.87
CA GLY A 98 -12.32 8.73 -3.87
C GLY A 98 -11.12 8.78 -4.82
N GLU A 99 -10.25 9.79 -4.70
CA GLU A 99 -9.03 9.89 -5.48
C GLU A 99 -7.84 9.25 -4.75
N ALA A 100 -6.91 8.71 -5.53
CA ALA A 100 -5.70 8.08 -5.05
C ALA A 100 -4.54 8.29 -6.01
N PHE A 101 -3.32 8.10 -5.52
CA PHE A 101 -2.16 7.80 -6.36
C PHE A 101 -1.94 6.30 -6.45
N GLY A 102 -1.66 5.81 -7.66
CA GLY A 102 -1.31 4.42 -7.92
C GLY A 102 -0.73 4.26 -9.32
N TYR A 103 -0.33 3.05 -9.66
CA TYR A 103 0.07 2.74 -11.04
C TYR A 103 -1.16 2.57 -11.92
N ASP A 104 -1.19 3.27 -13.06
CA ASP A 104 -2.18 3.04 -14.11
C ASP A 104 -1.86 1.81 -14.96
N ASN A 105 -2.69 1.57 -15.99
CA ASN A 105 -2.52 0.47 -16.93
C ASN A 105 -1.19 0.49 -17.70
N SER A 106 -0.55 1.66 -17.79
CA SER A 106 0.78 1.86 -18.40
C SER A 106 1.92 1.69 -17.39
N LYS A 107 1.60 1.30 -16.14
CA LYS A 107 2.52 1.24 -15.00
C LYS A 107 3.19 2.58 -14.70
N GLN A 108 2.53 3.69 -15.01
CA GLN A 108 2.98 5.01 -14.62
C GLN A 108 2.25 5.45 -13.36
N LEU A 109 2.97 6.11 -12.46
CA LEU A 109 2.36 6.69 -11.27
C LEU A 109 1.48 7.86 -11.70
N SER A 110 0.18 7.76 -11.40
CA SER A 110 -0.79 8.79 -11.77
C SER A 110 -1.89 8.92 -10.72
N ARG A 111 -2.57 10.07 -10.74
CA ARG A 111 -3.79 10.32 -9.96
C ARG A 111 -4.95 9.57 -10.62
N ILE A 112 -5.64 8.76 -9.84
CA ILE A 112 -6.75 7.91 -10.29
C ILE A 112 -7.98 8.11 -9.40
N LEU A 113 -9.16 7.92 -9.98
CA LEU A 113 -10.44 7.93 -9.26
C LEU A 113 -10.90 6.47 -9.03
N LEU A 114 -10.90 6.04 -7.77
CA LEU A 114 -11.25 4.65 -7.39
C LEU A 114 -12.76 4.46 -7.26
N CYS A 115 -13.48 5.48 -6.81
CA CYS A 115 -14.94 5.45 -6.63
C CYS A 115 -15.55 6.81 -6.98
N LYS A 116 -16.74 6.79 -7.58
CA LYS A 116 -17.60 7.96 -7.84
C LYS A 116 -18.68 8.05 -6.79
#